data_AF-A0A2V7L8F6-F1
#
_entry.id   AF-A0A2V7L8F6-F1
#
_cell.length_a   1.000
_cell.length_b   1.000
_cell.length_c   1.000
_cell.angle_alpha   90.00
_cell.angle_beta   90.00
_cell.angle_gamma   90.00
#
_symmetry.space_group_name_H-M   'P 1'
#
loop_
_entity.id
_entity.type
_entity.pdbx_description
1 polymer ?
#
loop_
_entity_poly.entity_id
_entity_poly.type
_entity_poly.pdbx_seq_one_letter_code
_entity_poly.pdbx_strand_id
1 'polypeptide(L)'
;DFRRSAVVESGGWDVAFRRFHVITAPGGGIVDLGPVPFDSVGELPAEGYLPNTNASDTTNPGVGKWYAYSMLSHLLTSKRHVYGVRTAAGRYAKIELLAYYCRDVGTACLTFRYIYQGDGTRRVAPAPKRRAPGLARPGARVIGLVGALTSAAES
;
A
#
# COMPACT_ATOMS: atom_id res chain seq x y z
N ASP A 1 2.20 11.43 -5.24
CA ASP A 1 3.52 11.10 -4.67
C ASP A 1 3.29 10.28 -3.40
N PHE A 2 3.88 9.08 -3.32
CA PHE A 2 3.64 8.16 -2.21
C PHE A 2 4.28 8.66 -0.91
N ARG A 3 5.47 9.26 -0.98
CA ARG A 3 6.17 9.77 0.20
C ARG A 3 5.39 10.91 0.87
N ARG A 4 4.77 11.78 0.07
CA ARG A 4 4.01 12.94 0.52
C ARG A 4 2.57 12.63 0.86
N SER A 5 2.07 11.43 0.50
CA SER A 5 0.63 11.12 0.58
C SER A 5 -0.25 12.18 -0.08
N ALA A 6 0.21 12.77 -1.20
CA ALA A 6 -0.43 13.93 -1.81
C ALA A 6 -0.41 13.87 -3.34
N VAL A 7 -1.41 14.52 -3.95
CA VAL A 7 -1.38 14.92 -5.36
C VAL A 7 -0.35 16.04 -5.50
N VAL A 8 0.43 15.99 -6.58
CA VAL A 8 1.47 16.98 -6.86
C VAL A 8 1.27 17.50 -8.28
N GLU A 9 1.38 18.81 -8.46
CA GLU A 9 1.23 19.49 -9.75
C GLU A 9 2.57 19.64 -10.50
N SER A 10 3.69 19.51 -9.77
CA SER A 10 5.04 19.63 -10.33
C SER A 10 6.07 18.83 -9.53
N GLY A 11 7.22 18.57 -10.14
CA GLY A 11 8.31 17.80 -9.55
C GLY A 11 8.13 16.29 -9.68
N GLY A 12 8.79 15.54 -8.78
CA GLY A 12 8.76 14.08 -8.78
C GLY A 12 7.39 13.53 -8.35
N TRP A 13 6.90 12.56 -9.11
CA TRP A 13 5.71 11.76 -8.83
C TRP A 13 6.05 10.28 -8.93
N ASP A 14 5.19 9.41 -8.41
CA ASP A 14 5.43 7.94 -8.40
C ASP A 14 4.40 7.19 -9.23
N VAL A 15 3.13 7.55 -9.04
CA VAL A 15 1.96 6.99 -9.71
C VAL A 15 1.06 8.13 -10.17
N ALA A 16 0.44 7.96 -11.33
CA ALA A 16 -0.57 8.87 -11.85
C ALA A 16 -1.78 8.11 -12.36
N PHE A 17 -2.94 8.76 -12.26
CA PHE A 17 -4.22 8.22 -12.70
C PHE A 17 -4.75 9.10 -13.83
N ARG A 18 -5.12 8.48 -14.96
CA ARG A 18 -5.80 9.16 -16.07
C ARG A 18 -7.01 8.32 -16.45
N ARG A 19 -8.21 8.80 -16.10
CA ARG A 19 -9.43 7.98 -16.18
C ARG A 19 -9.18 6.67 -15.44
N PHE A 20 -9.32 5.52 -16.11
CA PHE A 20 -9.05 4.20 -15.54
C PHE A 20 -7.60 3.73 -15.75
N HIS A 21 -6.73 4.50 -16.39
CA HIS A 21 -5.33 4.14 -16.52
C HIS A 21 -4.57 4.45 -15.24
N VAL A 22 -3.71 3.51 -14.85
CA VAL A 22 -2.72 3.68 -13.79
C VAL A 22 -1.35 3.58 -14.45
N ILE A 23 -0.53 4.59 -14.26
CA ILE A 23 0.83 4.67 -14.80
C ILE A 23 1.82 5.03 -13.70
N THR A 24 3.09 4.72 -13.93
CA THR A 24 4.19 5.11 -13.04
C THR A 24 5.01 6.25 -13.63
N ALA A 25 5.81 6.92 -12.81
CA ALA A 25 6.79 7.86 -13.34
C ALA A 25 7.80 7.15 -14.26
N PRO A 26 8.41 7.86 -15.23
CA PRO A 26 9.43 7.28 -16.09
C PRO A 26 10.52 6.57 -15.30
N GLY A 27 10.83 5.32 -15.66
CA GLY A 27 11.76 4.45 -14.92
C GLY A 27 11.12 3.63 -13.79
N GLY A 28 9.83 3.82 -13.52
CA GLY A 28 9.03 2.96 -12.65
C GLY A 28 8.42 1.76 -13.39
N GLY A 29 7.74 0.90 -12.62
CA GLY A 29 7.00 -0.23 -13.17
C GLY A 29 6.00 -0.83 -12.20
N ILE A 30 5.08 -1.64 -12.72
CA ILE A 30 3.99 -2.29 -11.97
C ILE A 30 4.02 -3.80 -12.20
N VAL A 31 3.70 -4.57 -11.17
CA VAL A 31 3.46 -6.02 -11.23
C VAL A 31 2.11 -6.35 -10.59
N ASP A 32 1.30 -7.18 -11.24
CA ASP A 32 0.04 -7.70 -10.69
C ASP A 32 0.32 -8.91 -9.80
N LEU A 33 -0.08 -8.84 -8.53
CA LEU A 33 0.02 -9.95 -7.57
C LEU A 33 -1.28 -10.77 -7.49
N GLY A 34 -2.31 -10.34 -8.24
CA GLY A 34 -3.60 -11.02 -8.32
C GLY A 34 -4.55 -10.69 -7.16
N PRO A 35 -5.64 -11.47 -7.04
CA PRO A 35 -6.69 -11.28 -6.05
C PRO A 35 -6.29 -11.82 -4.68
N VAL A 36 -5.24 -11.25 -4.09
CA VAL A 36 -4.75 -11.58 -2.74
C VAL A 36 -5.23 -10.55 -1.71
N PRO A 37 -5.42 -10.92 -0.44
CA PRO A 37 -5.71 -9.94 0.61
C PRO A 37 -4.57 -8.90 0.71
N PHE A 38 -4.91 -7.62 0.70
CA PHE A 38 -3.92 -6.55 0.79
C PHE A 38 -2.97 -6.70 2.00
N ASP A 39 -3.51 -7.12 3.14
CA ASP A 39 -2.74 -7.26 4.38
C ASP A 39 -1.84 -8.50 4.40
N SER A 40 -2.07 -9.49 3.54
CA SER A 40 -1.22 -10.69 3.46
C SER A 40 0.07 -10.46 2.68
N VAL A 41 0.14 -9.42 1.83
CA VAL A 41 1.34 -9.08 1.07
C VAL A 41 2.31 -8.31 1.97
N GLY A 42 3.24 -9.04 2.59
CA GLY A 42 4.29 -8.47 3.44
C GLY A 42 5.58 -8.09 2.69
N GLU A 43 5.84 -8.73 1.55
CA GLU A 43 7.03 -8.53 0.74
C GLU A 43 6.68 -8.60 -0.75
N LEU A 44 7.23 -7.66 -1.53
CA LEU A 44 7.03 -7.60 -2.98
C LEU A 44 8.09 -8.40 -3.74
N PRO A 45 7.78 -8.93 -4.94
CA PRO A 45 8.77 -9.61 -5.77
C PRO A 45 9.91 -8.66 -6.17
N ALA A 46 11.09 -9.22 -6.47
CA ALA A 46 12.25 -8.46 -6.93
C ALA A 46 12.15 -8.07 -8.41
N GLU A 47 11.43 -8.85 -9.20
CA GLU A 47 11.33 -8.77 -10.66
C GLU A 47 9.87 -8.81 -11.13
N GLY A 48 9.66 -8.72 -12.45
CA GLY A 48 8.32 -8.74 -13.06
C GLY A 48 7.62 -7.39 -13.16
N TYR A 49 8.29 -6.29 -12.78
CA TYR A 49 7.75 -4.94 -12.93
C TYR A 49 7.78 -4.51 -14.39
N LEU A 50 6.61 -4.30 -14.97
CA LEU A 50 6.47 -3.85 -16.34
C LEU A 50 6.48 -2.31 -16.41
N PRO A 51 7.30 -1.71 -17.27
CA PRO A 51 7.32 -0.27 -17.47
C PRO A 51 6.06 0.19 -18.20
N ASN A 52 5.85 1.50 -18.25
CA ASN A 52 4.77 2.05 -19.07
C ASN A 52 5.02 1.75 -20.56
N THR A 53 3.94 1.53 -21.29
CA THR A 53 3.92 1.55 -22.75
C THR A 53 3.53 2.96 -23.20
N ASN A 54 4.49 3.66 -23.80
CA ASN A 54 4.28 5.02 -24.31
C ASN A 54 3.58 4.96 -25.67
N ALA A 55 2.41 5.58 -25.74
CA ALA A 55 1.61 5.77 -26.94
C ALA A 55 0.84 7.09 -26.78
N SER A 56 -0.01 7.44 -27.76
CA SER A 56 -0.95 8.56 -27.63
C SER A 56 -1.77 8.48 -26.33
N ASP A 57 -2.08 7.26 -25.89
CA ASP A 57 -2.64 6.95 -24.57
C ASP A 57 -1.67 6.05 -23.81
N THR A 58 -0.81 6.65 -22.98
CA THR A 58 0.20 5.91 -22.18
C THR A 58 -0.47 4.98 -21.18
N THR A 59 -0.12 3.70 -21.18
CA THR A 59 -0.68 2.69 -20.28
C THR A 59 0.43 1.94 -19.55
N ASN A 60 0.07 1.12 -18.56
CA ASN A 60 1.00 0.18 -17.95
C ASN A 60 0.42 -1.25 -18.03
N PRO A 61 1.06 -2.18 -18.75
CA PRO A 61 0.55 -3.55 -18.89
C PRO A 61 0.61 -4.34 -17.58
N GLY A 62 1.43 -3.92 -16.60
CA GLY A 62 1.52 -4.54 -15.29
C GLY A 62 0.29 -4.32 -14.40
N VAL A 63 -0.51 -3.27 -14.65
CA VAL A 63 -1.84 -3.14 -14.03
C VAL A 63 -2.94 -3.73 -14.93
N GLY A 64 -2.76 -3.63 -16.25
CA GLY A 64 -3.72 -4.09 -17.24
C GLY A 64 -5.14 -3.56 -16.99
N LYS A 65 -6.15 -4.42 -17.21
CA LYS A 65 -7.54 -4.14 -16.87
C LYS A 65 -7.80 -4.53 -15.41
N TRP A 66 -7.54 -3.61 -14.49
CA TRP A 66 -7.80 -3.77 -13.05
C TRP A 66 -9.29 -3.83 -12.68
N TYR A 67 -10.16 -3.61 -13.66
CA TYR A 67 -11.61 -3.63 -13.52
C TYR A 67 -12.24 -4.68 -14.43
N ALA A 68 -13.42 -5.14 -14.04
CA ALA A 68 -14.37 -5.85 -14.90
C ALA A 68 -15.37 -4.82 -15.48
N TYR A 69 -15.64 -4.92 -16.77
CA TYR A 69 -16.61 -4.07 -17.45
C TYR A 69 -17.92 -4.83 -17.67
N SER A 70 -19.04 -4.24 -17.25
CA SER A 70 -20.37 -4.79 -17.51
C SER A 70 -20.91 -4.25 -18.82
N MET A 71 -21.26 -5.14 -19.77
CA MET A 71 -21.89 -4.73 -21.02
C MET A 71 -23.34 -4.24 -20.84
N LEU A 72 -24.01 -4.65 -19.76
CA LEU A 72 -25.39 -4.25 -19.48
C LEU A 72 -25.47 -2.86 -18.83
N SER A 73 -24.64 -2.62 -17.81
CA SER A 73 -24.68 -1.36 -17.05
C SER A 73 -23.64 -0.34 -17.51
N HIS A 74 -22.68 -0.74 -18.35
CA HIS A 74 -21.51 0.04 -18.73
C HIS A 74 -20.64 0.50 -17.54
N LEU A 75 -20.78 -0.17 -16.39
CA LEU A 75 -20.03 0.14 -15.18
C LEU A 75 -18.74 -0.67 -15.07
N LEU A 76 -17.73 -0.02 -14.47
CA LEU A 76 -16.41 -0.58 -14.17
C LEU A 76 -16.36 -1.00 -12.70
N THR A 77 -16.23 -2.30 -12.43
CA THR A 77 -16.11 -2.82 -11.07
C THR A 77 -14.67 -3.24 -10.81
N SER A 78 -14.06 -2.79 -9.70
CA SER A 78 -12.70 -3.20 -9.36
C SER A 78 -12.59 -4.71 -9.18
N LYS A 79 -11.53 -5.31 -9.71
CA LYS A 79 -11.14 -6.70 -9.43
C LYS A 79 -10.48 -6.88 -8.06
N ARG A 80 -10.14 -5.78 -7.37
CA ARG A 80 -9.48 -5.79 -6.05
C ARG A 80 -8.16 -6.57 -6.02
N HIS A 81 -7.44 -6.56 -7.14
CA HIS A 81 -6.09 -7.09 -7.19
C HIS A 81 -5.14 -6.18 -6.39
N VAL A 82 -4.10 -6.79 -5.84
CA VAL A 82 -2.98 -6.07 -5.25
C VAL A 82 -1.89 -5.96 -6.28
N TYR A 83 -1.33 -4.76 -6.43
CA TYR A 83 -0.24 -4.50 -7.36
C TYR A 83 0.99 -4.04 -6.59
N GLY A 84 2.15 -4.56 -6.98
CA GLY A 84 3.44 -4.01 -6.59
C GLY A 84 3.85 -2.88 -7.53
N VAL A 85 4.39 -1.80 -6.97
CA VAL A 85 4.91 -0.65 -7.71
C VAL A 85 6.37 -0.46 -7.34
N ARG A 86 7.24 -0.43 -8.34
CA ARG A 86 8.63 0.02 -8.21
C ARG A 86 8.71 1.44 -8.75
N THR A 87 9.11 2.38 -7.90
CA THR A 87 9.32 3.79 -8.27
C THR A 87 10.60 3.96 -9.06
N ALA A 88 10.72 5.06 -9.80
CA ALA A 88 11.95 5.40 -10.55
C ALA A 88 13.19 5.51 -9.65
N ALA A 89 13.00 5.86 -8.38
CA ALA A 89 14.06 5.94 -7.38
C ALA A 89 14.40 4.58 -6.72
N GLY A 90 13.87 3.46 -7.23
CA GLY A 90 14.15 2.12 -6.71
C GLY A 90 13.46 1.78 -5.39
N ARG A 91 12.47 2.58 -4.95
CA ARG A 91 11.64 2.31 -3.78
C ARG A 91 10.36 1.58 -4.16
N TYR A 92 9.69 0.98 -3.17
CA TYR A 92 8.58 0.07 -3.40
C TYR A 92 7.29 0.54 -2.72
N ALA A 93 6.16 0.27 -3.37
CA ALA A 93 4.83 0.40 -2.77
C ALA A 93 3.96 -0.77 -3.19
N LYS A 94 2.97 -1.14 -2.37
CA LYS A 94 1.83 -1.95 -2.84
C LYS A 94 0.59 -1.07 -2.91
N ILE A 95 -0.26 -1.30 -3.91
CA ILE A 95 -1.51 -0.59 -4.11
C ILE A 95 -2.66 -1.58 -4.31
N GLU A 96 -3.86 -1.24 -3.86
CA GLU A 96 -5.11 -1.88 -4.26
C GLU A 96 -6.09 -0.81 -4.72
N LEU A 97 -6.62 -1.00 -5.92
CA LEU A 97 -7.60 -0.12 -6.54
C LEU A 97 -9.00 -0.55 -6.05
N LEU A 98 -9.74 0.35 -5.42
CA LEU A 98 -10.98 0.01 -4.71
C LEU A 98 -12.23 0.38 -5.51
N ALA A 99 -12.25 1.57 -6.11
CA ALA A 99 -13.39 2.08 -6.86
C ALA A 99 -12.97 3.06 -7.95
N TYR A 100 -13.79 3.19 -8.99
CA TYR A 100 -13.64 4.17 -10.08
C TYR A 100 -14.68 5.32 -10.02
N TYR A 101 -15.69 5.15 -9.18
CA TYR A 101 -16.81 6.08 -9.06
C TYR A 101 -16.89 6.59 -7.63
N CYS A 102 -17.15 7.89 -7.49
CA CYS A 102 -17.54 8.50 -6.22
C CYS A 102 -18.96 9.06 -6.35
N ARG A 103 -19.72 9.03 -5.26
CA ARG A 103 -21.12 9.49 -5.25
C ARG A 103 -21.27 10.92 -5.76
N ASP A 104 -20.38 11.81 -5.33
CA ASP A 104 -20.53 13.25 -5.58
C ASP A 104 -19.74 13.75 -6.81
N VAL A 105 -18.72 13.01 -7.24
CA VAL A 105 -17.85 13.37 -8.38
C VAL A 105 -18.23 12.62 -9.66
N GLY A 106 -18.86 11.46 -9.54
CA GLY A 106 -19.23 10.62 -10.67
C GLY A 106 -18.05 9.76 -11.16
N THR A 107 -17.75 9.82 -12.46
CA THR A 107 -16.73 8.99 -13.12
C THR A 107 -15.32 9.50 -12.88
N ALA A 108 -14.32 8.63 -13.06
CA ALA A 108 -12.90 8.99 -12.91
C ALA A 108 -12.52 9.48 -11.50
N CYS A 109 -13.33 9.13 -10.50
CA CYS A 109 -13.01 9.36 -9.10
C CYS A 109 -12.49 8.05 -8.51
N LEU A 110 -11.18 7.89 -8.56
CA LEU A 110 -10.52 6.65 -8.20
C LEU A 110 -10.18 6.61 -6.72
N THR A 111 -10.70 5.60 -6.02
CA THR A 111 -10.35 5.30 -4.63
C THR A 111 -9.35 4.15 -4.61
N PHE A 112 -8.25 4.31 -3.90
CA PHE A 112 -7.24 3.27 -3.74
C PHE A 112 -6.64 3.32 -2.33
N ARG A 113 -6.06 2.22 -1.90
CA ARG A 113 -5.23 2.15 -0.70
C ARG A 113 -3.82 1.73 -1.07
N TYR A 114 -2.84 2.11 -0.26
CA TYR A 114 -1.45 1.76 -0.51
C TYR A 114 -0.63 1.67 0.76
N ILE A 115 0.50 0.96 0.68
CA ILE A 115 1.60 1.02 1.65
C ILE A 115 2.85 1.33 0.87
N TYR A 116 3.56 2.38 1.28
CA TYR A 116 4.81 2.80 0.67
C TYR A 116 5.97 2.52 1.61
N GLN A 117 7.05 1.97 1.05
CA GLN A 117 8.28 1.77 1.77
C GLN A 117 9.40 2.64 1.21
N GLY A 118 9.82 3.61 2.03
CA GLY A 118 10.78 4.65 1.66
C GLY A 118 12.26 4.24 1.75
N ASP A 119 12.56 3.16 2.47
CA ASP A 119 13.95 2.70 2.73
C ASP A 119 14.57 1.88 1.59
N GLY A 120 13.81 1.64 0.50
CA GLY A 120 14.26 0.86 -0.66
C GLY A 120 14.12 -0.65 -0.50
N THR A 121 13.72 -1.16 0.67
CA THR A 121 13.40 -2.57 0.83
C THR A 121 12.07 -2.92 0.17
N ARG A 122 11.88 -4.21 -0.13
CA ARG A 122 10.63 -4.74 -0.70
C ARG A 122 9.57 -5.04 0.37
N ARG A 123 9.83 -4.72 1.65
CA ARG A 123 8.92 -5.02 2.76
C ARG A 123 7.82 -3.96 2.81
N VAL A 124 6.59 -4.39 2.60
CA VAL A 124 5.38 -3.55 2.56
C VAL A 124 4.30 -4.07 3.50
N ALA A 125 4.71 -4.75 4.57
CA ALA A 125 3.80 -5.27 5.58
C ALA A 125 3.02 -4.10 6.24
N PRO A 126 1.72 -4.27 6.51
CA PRO A 126 1.01 -3.36 7.39
C PRO A 126 1.74 -3.24 8.73
N ALA A 127 1.76 -2.04 9.30
CA ALA A 127 2.25 -1.87 10.66
C ALA A 127 1.50 -2.86 11.57
N PRO A 128 2.20 -3.58 12.48
CA PRO A 128 1.54 -4.48 13.39
C PRO A 128 0.43 -3.72 14.12
N LYS A 129 -0.81 -4.23 14.07
CA LYS A 129 -1.89 -3.64 14.86
C LYS A 129 -1.42 -3.64 16.30
N ARG A 130 -1.20 -2.46 16.87
CA ARG A 130 -0.86 -2.33 18.28
C ARG A 130 -1.98 -3.03 19.03
N ARG A 131 -1.69 -4.15 19.70
CA ARG A 131 -2.66 -4.73 20.64
C ARG A 131 -3.02 -3.59 21.58
N ALA A 132 -4.31 -3.29 21.70
CA ALA A 132 -4.78 -2.48 22.81
C ALA A 132 -4.17 -3.09 24.09
N PRO A 133 -3.58 -2.28 24.99
CA PRO A 133 -3.16 -2.79 26.29
C PRO A 133 -4.34 -3.58 26.85
N GLY A 134 -4.14 -4.89 27.05
CA GLY A 134 -5.18 -5.75 27.55
C GLY A 134 -5.72 -5.13 28.84
N LEU A 135 -7.02 -4.84 28.87
CA LEU A 135 -7.72 -4.55 30.09
C LEU A 135 -7.30 -5.63 31.10
N ALA A 136 -6.61 -5.21 32.16
CA ALA A 136 -6.16 -6.12 33.20
C ALA A 136 -7.38 -6.95 33.64
N ARG A 137 -7.26 -8.28 33.61
CA ARG A 137 -8.29 -9.16 34.18
C ARG A 137 -8.43 -8.74 35.66
N PRO A 138 -9.61 -8.34 36.15
CA PRO A 138 -9.79 -8.12 37.58
C PRO A 138 -9.58 -9.47 38.28
N GLY A 139 -8.48 -9.60 39.02
CA GLY A 139 -8.19 -10.81 39.81
C GLY A 139 -6.73 -11.23 39.95
N ALA A 140 -5.79 -10.65 39.20
CA ALA A 140 -4.36 -10.97 39.42
C ALA A 140 -3.85 -10.22 40.67
N ARG A 141 -4.00 -10.85 41.85
CA ARG A 141 -3.23 -10.47 43.04
C ARG A 141 -1.75 -10.72 42.75
N VAL A 142 -0.98 -9.64 42.62
CA VAL A 142 0.47 -9.70 42.75
C VAL A 142 0.76 -9.91 44.24
N ILE A 143 1.03 -11.15 44.64
CA ILE A 143 1.63 -11.44 45.95
C ILE A 143 3.11 -11.10 45.81
N GLY A 144 3.57 -10.16 46.64
CA GLY A 144 4.83 -9.47 46.47
C GLY A 144 6.09 -10.28 46.84
N LEU A 145 7.23 -9.64 46.58
CA LEU A 145 8.45 -9.88 47.32
C LEU A 145 9.04 -8.51 47.66
N VAL A 146 8.85 -8.08 48.91
CA VAL A 146 9.60 -6.95 49.49
C VAL A 146 10.96 -7.52 49.88
N GLY A 147 11.96 -7.34 49.02
CA GLY A 147 13.36 -7.53 49.38
C GLY A 147 13.88 -6.26 50.05
N ALA A 148 13.86 -6.23 51.37
CA ALA A 148 14.63 -5.27 52.16
C ALA A 148 16.01 -5.87 52.45
N LEU A 149 17.07 -5.10 52.20
CA LEU A 149 18.07 -4.67 53.18
C LEU A 149 19.44 -4.41 52.53
N THR A 150 19.81 -3.14 52.57
CA THR A 150 21.16 -2.59 52.59
C THR A 150 22.07 -3.34 53.56
N SER A 151 23.29 -3.68 53.14
CA SER A 151 24.56 -3.36 53.84
C SER A 151 25.73 -4.11 53.21
N ALA A 152 26.76 -3.38 52.79
CA ALA A 152 28.17 -3.65 53.10
C ALA A 152 29.04 -2.55 52.45
N ALA A 153 29.35 -1.53 53.24
CA ALA A 153 30.70 -0.97 53.30
C ALA A 153 31.53 -1.97 54.16
N GLU A 154 32.85 -2.11 54.11
CA GLU A 154 33.96 -1.21 53.80
C GLU A 154 35.15 -2.03 53.27
N SER A 155 36.27 -1.33 53.04
CA SER A 155 37.64 -1.84 53.07
C SER A 155 37.98 -2.65 54.32
#